data_AF-A0A7K2NNX4-F1
#
_entry.id   AF-A0A7K2NNX4-F1
#
_cell.length_a   1.000
_cell.length_b   1.000
_cell.length_c   1.000
_cell.angle_alpha   90.00
_cell.angle_beta   90.00
_cell.angle_gamma   90.00
#
_symmetry.space_group_name_H-M   'P 1'
#
loop_
_entity.id
_entity.type
_entity.pdbx_description
1 polymer ?
#
loop_
_entity_poly.entity_id
_entity_poly.type
_entity_poly.pdbx_seq_one_letter_code
_entity_poly.pdbx_strand_id
1 'polypeptide(L)'
;HAFVVRDQREFWRPHVRRAELWSQDVWVDLGLITFARATVTLREGRLITKRQALDELPALGAPGEVVEDITERRYGNRARPAVTGEWTARRAELTRSYLGPAIDTLVASYS
;
A
#
# COMPACT_ATOMS: atom_id res chain seq x y z
N HIS A 1 -17.85 -5.66 7.44
CA HIS A 1 -17.12 -5.19 6.24
C HIS A 1 -17.38 -3.74 5.85
N ALA A 2 -18.57 -3.16 6.10
CA ALA A 2 -18.89 -1.77 5.75
C ALA A 2 -17.85 -0.72 6.20
N PHE A 3 -17.28 -0.88 7.40
CA PHE A 3 -16.19 -0.02 7.89
C PHE A 3 -14.96 -0.05 6.97
N VAL A 4 -14.56 -1.22 6.48
CA VAL A 4 -13.35 -1.40 5.65
C VAL A 4 -13.52 -0.67 4.32
N VAL A 5 -14.66 -0.84 3.66
CA VAL A 5 -14.96 -0.13 2.40
C VAL A 5 -15.00 1.38 2.61
N ARG A 6 -15.64 1.83 3.71
CA ARG A 6 -15.69 3.26 4.07
C ARG A 6 -14.31 3.84 4.33
N ASP A 7 -13.44 3.15 5.06
CA ASP A 7 -12.07 3.57 5.33
C ASP A 7 -11.26 3.74 4.03
N GLN A 8 -11.38 2.78 3.10
CA GLN A 8 -10.73 2.90 1.79
C GLN A 8 -11.25 4.11 1.00
N ARG A 9 -12.58 4.31 0.97
CA ARG A 9 -13.23 5.39 0.23
C ARG A 9 -12.98 6.78 0.82
N GLU A 10 -13.12 6.93 2.12
CA GLU A 10 -13.20 8.25 2.78
C GLU A 10 -11.88 8.68 3.38
N PHE A 11 -11.05 7.73 3.82
CA PHE A 11 -9.73 8.05 4.37
C PHE A 11 -8.65 7.88 3.31
N TRP A 12 -8.42 6.67 2.81
CA TRP A 12 -7.25 6.41 1.95
C TRP A 12 -7.34 7.10 0.59
N ARG A 13 -8.48 6.97 -0.09
CA ARG A 13 -8.61 7.46 -1.47
C ARG A 13 -8.38 8.97 -1.63
N PRO A 14 -8.85 9.86 -0.73
CA PRO A 14 -8.47 11.27 -0.76
C PRO A 14 -6.99 11.51 -0.49
N HIS A 15 -6.38 10.76 0.44
CA HIS A 15 -4.97 10.93 0.81
C HIS A 15 -3.99 10.45 -0.29
N VAL A 16 -4.40 9.54 -1.17
CA VAL A 16 -3.62 9.19 -2.38
C VAL A 16 -3.34 10.42 -3.26
N ARG A 17 -4.23 11.43 -3.29
CA ARG A 17 -4.04 12.64 -4.10
C ARG A 17 -3.07 13.66 -3.48
N ARG A 18 -2.69 13.48 -2.23
CA ARG A 18 -1.82 14.40 -1.46
C ARG A 18 -0.36 14.02 -1.60
N ALA A 19 0.25 14.42 -2.73
CA ALA A 19 1.60 14.02 -3.14
C ALA A 19 2.67 14.17 -2.04
N GLU A 20 2.56 15.21 -1.20
CA GLU A 20 3.49 15.54 -0.14
C GLU A 20 3.64 14.43 0.91
N LEU A 21 2.57 13.68 1.16
CA LEU A 21 2.55 12.60 2.16
C LEU A 21 3.41 11.41 1.72
N TRP A 22 3.41 11.10 0.43
CA TRP A 22 3.98 9.86 -0.11
C TRP A 22 5.51 9.88 -0.24
N SER A 23 6.14 11.00 0.05
CA SER A 23 7.60 11.07 0.24
C SER A 23 8.05 10.35 1.51
N GLN A 24 7.16 10.17 2.50
CA GLN A 24 7.48 9.58 3.79
C GLN A 24 7.25 8.06 3.79
N ASP A 25 8.20 7.29 4.33
CA ASP A 25 8.14 5.82 4.44
C ASP A 25 6.81 5.33 5.01
N VAL A 26 6.30 6.02 6.04
CA VAL A 26 5.07 5.64 6.74
C VAL A 26 3.85 5.60 5.82
N TRP A 27 3.73 6.53 4.86
CA TRP A 27 2.58 6.58 3.94
C TRP A 27 2.69 5.49 2.87
N VAL A 28 3.89 5.26 2.34
CA VAL A 28 4.15 4.19 1.36
C VAL A 28 3.86 2.81 1.97
N ASP A 29 4.48 2.54 3.13
CA ASP A 29 4.33 1.28 3.85
C ASP A 29 2.87 1.03 4.26
N LEU A 30 2.25 1.99 4.96
CA LEU A 30 0.91 1.79 5.49
C LEU A 30 -0.14 1.78 4.39
N GLY A 31 0.04 2.55 3.31
CA GLY A 31 -0.89 2.55 2.18
C GLY A 31 -1.01 1.18 1.54
N LEU A 32 0.13 0.58 1.17
CA LEU A 32 0.14 -0.76 0.54
C LEU A 32 -0.32 -1.85 1.51
N ILE A 33 0.20 -1.89 2.75
CA ILE A 33 -0.20 -2.89 3.73
C ILE A 33 -1.69 -2.79 4.07
N THR A 34 -2.22 -1.58 4.24
CA THR A 34 -3.63 -1.39 4.60
C THR A 34 -4.55 -1.80 3.45
N PHE A 35 -4.20 -1.46 2.21
CA PHE A 35 -4.94 -1.88 1.03
C PHE A 35 -4.99 -3.42 0.89
N ALA A 36 -3.86 -4.11 1.04
CA ALA A 36 -3.81 -5.57 0.98
C ALA A 36 -4.65 -6.22 2.09
N ARG A 37 -4.55 -5.71 3.33
CA ARG A 37 -5.38 -6.19 4.44
C ARG A 37 -6.87 -5.95 4.19
N ALA A 38 -7.24 -4.79 3.67
CA ALA A 38 -8.62 -4.48 3.31
C ALA A 38 -9.15 -5.47 2.26
N THR A 39 -8.36 -5.73 1.22
CA THR A 39 -8.72 -6.66 0.14
C THR A 39 -8.96 -8.08 0.67
N VAL A 40 -8.03 -8.64 1.44
CA VAL A 40 -8.20 -9.98 2.03
C VAL A 40 -9.36 -10.03 3.02
N THR A 41 -9.53 -8.98 3.83
CA THR A 41 -10.65 -8.89 4.77
C THR A 41 -11.99 -8.91 4.03
N LEU A 42 -12.11 -8.21 2.91
CA LEU A 42 -13.33 -8.15 2.12
C LEU A 42 -13.59 -9.44 1.33
N ARG A 43 -12.53 -10.05 0.78
CA ARG A 43 -12.63 -11.28 -0.02
C ARG A 43 -12.88 -12.53 0.83
N GLU A 44 -12.24 -12.62 1.99
CA GLU A 44 -12.13 -13.88 2.75
C GLU A 44 -12.70 -13.79 4.17
N GLY A 45 -13.13 -12.61 4.63
CA GLY A 45 -13.73 -12.45 5.96
C GLY A 45 -12.74 -12.59 7.12
N ARG A 46 -11.43 -12.64 6.87
CA ARG A 46 -10.38 -12.80 7.89
C ARG A 46 -9.39 -11.65 7.92
N LEU A 47 -8.83 -11.38 9.09
CA LEU A 47 -7.72 -10.44 9.25
C LEU A 47 -6.39 -11.15 9.05
N ILE A 48 -5.46 -10.48 8.37
CA ILE A 48 -4.08 -10.94 8.20
C ILE A 48 -3.10 -10.02 8.90
N THR A 49 -1.92 -10.54 9.20
CA THR A 49 -0.80 -9.78 9.76
C THR A 49 -0.21 -8.80 8.73
N LYS A 50 0.62 -7.85 9.18
CA LYS A 50 1.34 -6.94 8.29
C LYS A 50 2.29 -7.66 7.34
N ARG A 51 2.94 -8.74 7.81
CA ARG A 51 3.85 -9.54 6.97
C ARG A 51 3.07 -10.28 5.89
N GLN A 52 2.01 -10.99 6.28
CA GLN A 52 1.13 -11.65 5.30
C GLN A 52 0.57 -10.66 4.28
N ALA A 53 0.23 -9.44 4.69
CA ALA A 53 -0.24 -8.42 3.75
C ALA A 53 0.81 -8.05 2.69
N LEU A 54 2.11 -8.07 3.02
CA LEU A 54 3.17 -7.85 2.04
C LEU A 54 3.27 -9.03 1.06
N ASP A 55 3.08 -10.26 1.55
CA ASP A 55 3.11 -11.46 0.71
C ASP A 55 1.95 -11.50 -0.31
N GLU A 56 0.83 -10.83 -0.02
CA GLU A 56 -0.32 -10.71 -0.92
C GLU A 56 -0.12 -9.65 -2.03
N LEU A 57 0.73 -8.64 -1.82
CA LEU A 57 0.87 -7.50 -2.72
C LEU A 57 1.25 -7.87 -4.17
N PRO A 58 2.15 -8.84 -4.44
CA PRO A 58 2.44 -9.27 -5.79
C PRO A 58 1.21 -9.82 -6.52
N ALA A 59 0.38 -10.61 -5.84
CA ALA A 59 -0.85 -11.18 -6.42
C ALA A 59 -1.91 -10.09 -6.68
N LEU A 60 -1.85 -8.98 -5.96
CA LEU A 60 -2.70 -7.80 -6.17
C LEU A 60 -2.15 -6.84 -7.25
N GLY A 61 -0.99 -7.13 -7.83
CA GLY A 61 -0.39 -6.32 -8.89
C GLY A 61 0.34 -5.06 -8.38
N ALA A 62 0.75 -5.03 -7.11
CA ALA A 62 1.49 -3.90 -6.55
C ALA A 62 2.89 -3.75 -7.20
N PRO A 63 3.45 -2.53 -7.25
CA PRO A 63 4.77 -2.30 -7.83
C PRO A 63 5.88 -3.08 -7.09
N GLY A 64 6.49 -4.06 -7.77
CA GLY A 64 7.45 -4.99 -7.15
C GLY A 64 8.62 -4.30 -6.45
N GLU A 65 9.24 -3.31 -7.10
CA GLU A 65 10.37 -2.53 -6.54
C GLU A 65 10.00 -1.80 -5.24
N VAL A 66 8.74 -1.39 -5.06
CA VAL A 66 8.29 -0.75 -3.82
C VAL A 66 8.04 -1.79 -2.73
N VAL A 67 7.49 -2.96 -3.09
CA VAL A 67 7.27 -4.06 -2.14
C VAL A 67 8.59 -4.61 -1.62
N GLU A 68 9.59 -4.76 -2.50
CA GLU A 68 10.95 -5.15 -2.13
C GLU A 68 11.57 -4.13 -1.19
N ASP A 69 11.51 -2.84 -1.52
CA ASP A 69 12.03 -1.74 -0.69
C ASP A 69 11.38 -1.69 0.71
N ILE A 70 10.06 -1.93 0.83
CA ILE A 70 9.40 -2.06 2.14
C ILE A 70 9.91 -3.30 2.89
N THR A 71 10.03 -4.42 2.20
CA THR A 71 10.43 -5.70 2.79
C THR A 71 11.85 -5.63 3.32
N GLU A 72 12.77 -5.05 2.54
CA GLU A 72 14.16 -4.82 2.94
C GLU A 72 14.25 -3.84 4.12
N ARG A 73 13.52 -2.72 4.08
CA ARG A 73 13.48 -1.77 5.22
C ARG A 73 13.02 -2.41 6.53
N ARG A 74 12.04 -3.30 6.45
CA ARG A 74 11.30 -3.78 7.62
C ARG A 74 11.84 -5.10 8.17
N TYR A 75 12.40 -5.93 7.30
CA TYR A 75 12.84 -7.29 7.61
C TYR A 75 14.22 -7.64 7.03
N GLY A 76 14.78 -6.81 6.17
CA GLY A 76 16.12 -7.00 5.64
C GLY A 76 17.18 -6.88 6.75
N ASN A 77 18.23 -7.67 6.63
CA ASN A 77 19.32 -7.73 7.59
C ASN A 77 20.63 -7.10 7.04
N ARG A 78 20.52 -6.31 5.96
CA ARG A 78 21.66 -5.69 5.27
C ARG A 78 21.73 -4.20 5.56
N ALA A 79 22.95 -3.66 5.63
CA ALA A 79 23.18 -2.23 5.68
C ALA A 79 22.63 -1.57 4.40
N ARG A 80 21.68 -0.64 4.57
CA ARG A 80 20.96 -0.04 3.45
C ARG A 80 21.77 1.12 2.86
N PRO A 81 21.87 1.23 1.53
CA PRO A 81 22.28 2.47 0.89
C PRO A 81 21.39 3.63 1.34
N ALA A 82 21.93 4.85 1.39
CA ALA A 82 21.09 6.02 1.67
C ALA A 82 19.99 6.13 0.60
N VAL A 83 18.74 6.30 1.03
CA VAL A 83 17.62 6.54 0.12
C VAL A 83 17.90 7.86 -0.60
N THR A 84 17.95 7.82 -1.92
CA THR A 84 18.12 9.02 -2.74
C THR A 84 16.79 9.79 -2.82
N GLY A 85 16.87 11.11 -3.05
CA GLY A 85 15.67 11.91 -3.35
C GLY A 85 14.94 11.40 -4.59
N GLU A 86 15.68 10.90 -5.59
CA GLU A 86 15.14 10.28 -6.79
C GLU A 86 14.31 9.02 -6.48
N TRP A 87 14.86 8.10 -5.68
CA TRP A 87 14.11 6.90 -5.25
C TRP A 87 12.86 7.29 -4.46
N THR A 88 12.97 8.29 -3.59
CA THR A 88 11.84 8.79 -2.80
C THR A 88 10.71 9.29 -3.69
N ALA A 89 11.03 10.05 -4.74
CA ALA A 89 10.04 10.54 -5.70
C ALA A 89 9.41 9.39 -6.50
N ARG A 90 10.23 8.45 -6.98
CA ARG A 90 9.80 7.30 -7.79
C ARG A 90 8.84 6.38 -7.03
N ARG A 91 9.21 5.92 -5.83
CA ARG A 91 8.33 5.04 -5.03
C ARG A 91 7.02 5.74 -4.65
N ALA A 92 7.07 7.06 -4.41
CA ALA A 92 5.89 7.86 -4.09
C ALA A 92 4.92 7.95 -5.28
N GLU A 93 5.44 8.10 -6.49
CA GLU A 93 4.65 8.09 -7.72
C GLU A 93 4.04 6.70 -7.97
N LEU A 94 4.87 5.65 -7.98
CA LEU A 94 4.41 4.28 -8.24
C LEU A 94 3.32 3.84 -7.26
N THR A 95 3.50 4.12 -5.98
CA THR A 95 2.52 3.76 -4.95
C THR A 95 1.18 4.45 -5.18
N ARG A 96 1.19 5.75 -5.49
CA ARG A 96 -0.04 6.51 -5.73
C ARG A 96 -0.74 6.08 -7.02
N SER A 97 0.03 5.90 -8.09
CA SER A 97 -0.47 5.44 -9.40
C SER A 97 -1.11 4.06 -9.31
N TYR A 98 -0.61 3.20 -8.42
CA TYR A 98 -1.24 1.91 -8.11
C TYR A 98 -2.47 2.05 -7.21
N LEU A 99 -2.34 2.70 -6.04
CA LEU A 99 -3.40 2.71 -5.03
C LEU A 99 -4.66 3.46 -5.46
N GLY A 100 -4.54 4.52 -6.27
CA GLY A 100 -5.70 5.28 -6.76
C GLY A 100 -6.75 4.39 -7.42
N PRO A 101 -6.44 3.80 -8.59
CA PRO A 101 -7.38 2.90 -9.28
C PRO A 101 -7.67 1.63 -8.48
N ALA A 102 -6.69 1.07 -7.76
CA ALA A 102 -6.91 -0.16 -6.98
C ALA A 102 -7.97 0.04 -5.87
N ILE A 103 -7.94 1.19 -5.17
CA ILE A 103 -8.97 1.54 -4.18
C ILE A 103 -10.31 1.79 -4.86
N ASP A 104 -10.34 2.49 -6.01
CA ASP A 104 -11.58 2.77 -6.75
C ASP A 104 -12.27 1.46 -7.16
N THR A 105 -11.50 0.48 -7.67
CA THR A 105 -12.01 -0.87 -8.00
C THR A 105 -12.50 -1.61 -6.76
N LEU A 106 -11.73 -1.64 -5.67
CA LEU A 106 -12.11 -2.33 -4.44
C LEU A 106 -13.40 -1.77 -3.85
N VAL A 107 -13.55 -0.45 -3.81
CA VAL A 107 -14.77 0.20 -3.31
C VAL A 107 -15.96 -0.13 -4.19
N ALA A 108 -15.80 -0.12 -5.52
CA ALA A 108 -16.88 -0.46 -6.46
C ALA A 108 -17.34 -1.93 -6.35
N SER A 109 -16.42 -2.86 -6.05
CA SER A 109 -16.76 -4.29 -5.91
C SER A 109 -17.52 -4.65 -4.62
N TYR A 110 -17.48 -3.79 -3.59
CA TYR A 110 -17.99 -4.08 -2.25
C TYR A 110 -18.93 -2.99 -1.69
N SER A 111 -19.38 -2.05 -2.54
CA SER A 111 -20.45 -1.08 -2.23
C SER A 111 -21.78 -1.56 -2.80
#